data_AF-A0A941SSI6-F1
#
_entry.id   AF-A0A941SSI6-F1
#
_cell.length_a   1.000
_cell.length_b   1.000
_cell.length_c   1.000
_cell.angle_alpha   90.00
_cell.angle_beta   90.00
_cell.angle_gamma   90.00
#
_symmetry.space_group_name_H-M   'P 1'
#
loop_
_entity.id
_entity.type
_entity.pdbx_description
1 polymer ?
#
loop_
_entity_poly.entity_id
_entity_poly.type
_entity_poly.pdbx_seq_one_letter_code
_entity_poly.pdbx_strand_id
1 'polypeptide(L)'
;MIKKAEREAPRASGFDDEVDAARKRLEQSLSEESGFDDLAALQALAPILAEKIQSRRLAFALSDDDDEETSIVVLHVPSDEELGFIFAEEGEYVFESNLDAYFDDFVDDDPLRFVERLYENLRADLAKYEVENKS
;
A
#
# COMPACT_ATOMS: atom_id res chain seq x y z
N MET A 1 36.83 47.07 -42.72
CA MET A 1 36.24 47.05 -41.36
C MET A 1 34.82 47.58 -41.53
N ILE A 2 33.73 46.83 -41.31
CA ILE A 2 33.15 46.37 -40.03
C ILE A 2 32.38 45.04 -40.22
N LYS A 3 32.51 44.12 -39.26
CA LYS A 3 31.83 42.82 -39.08
C LYS A 3 30.30 42.92 -38.99
N LYS A 4 29.60 41.83 -39.35
CA LYS A 4 28.49 41.12 -38.61
C LYS A 4 27.50 40.51 -39.62
N ALA A 5 26.90 39.35 -39.46
CA ALA A 5 27.06 38.14 -38.66
C ALA A 5 26.01 37.17 -39.26
N GLU A 6 26.35 35.90 -39.43
CA GLU A 6 25.39 34.82 -39.66
C GLU A 6 24.28 34.83 -38.60
N ARG A 7 23.07 34.39 -38.96
CA ARG A 7 22.22 33.63 -38.04
C ARG A 7 21.22 32.76 -38.79
N GLU A 8 21.36 31.47 -38.45
CA GLU A 8 20.58 30.29 -38.76
C GLU A 8 19.05 30.43 -38.73
N ALA A 9 18.41 29.49 -39.44
CA ALA A 9 16.98 29.26 -39.61
C ALA A 9 16.22 28.99 -38.30
N PRO A 10 14.91 29.30 -38.23
CA PRO A 10 14.04 28.75 -37.19
C PRO A 10 13.54 27.36 -37.60
N ARG A 11 13.77 26.41 -36.68
CA ARG A 11 13.39 24.99 -36.73
C ARG A 11 11.89 24.83 -36.49
N ALA A 12 11.30 23.85 -37.18
CA ALA A 12 10.01 23.27 -36.81
C ALA A 12 10.18 22.45 -35.51
N SER A 13 9.95 23.08 -34.36
CA SER A 13 9.99 22.47 -33.02
C SER A 13 8.89 23.09 -32.13
N GLY A 14 7.66 23.06 -32.64
CA GLY A 14 6.51 23.66 -31.93
C GLY A 14 5.40 22.66 -31.68
N PHE A 15 5.04 21.87 -32.70
CA PHE A 15 3.88 20.97 -32.61
C PHE A 15 4.17 19.67 -31.84
N ASP A 16 5.38 19.12 -31.97
CA ASP A 16 5.81 17.91 -31.26
C ASP A 16 5.93 18.20 -29.75
N ASP A 17 6.60 19.31 -29.40
CA ASP A 17 6.75 19.78 -28.02
C ASP A 17 5.41 20.12 -27.35
N GLU A 18 4.42 20.63 -28.09
CA GLU A 18 3.07 20.89 -27.57
C GLU A 18 2.28 19.60 -27.30
N VAL A 19 2.44 18.58 -28.15
CA VAL A 19 1.76 17.28 -27.97
C VAL A 19 2.40 16.50 -26.83
N ASP A 20 3.74 16.49 -26.71
CA ASP A 20 4.43 15.89 -25.57
C ASP A 20 4.10 16.60 -24.25
N ALA A 21 3.98 17.93 -24.25
CA ALA A 21 3.55 18.67 -23.07
C ALA A 21 2.08 18.39 -22.71
N ALA A 22 1.20 18.22 -23.70
CA ALA A 22 -0.20 17.86 -23.47
C ALA A 22 -0.35 16.43 -22.97
N ARG A 23 0.42 15.49 -23.53
CA ARG A 23 0.48 14.09 -23.09
C ARG A 23 1.04 13.98 -21.68
N LYS A 24 2.13 14.69 -21.38
CA LYS A 24 2.72 14.75 -20.04
C LYS A 24 1.78 15.40 -19.03
N ARG A 25 1.03 16.45 -19.41
CA ARG A 25 0.00 17.04 -18.54
C ARG A 25 -1.19 16.10 -18.34
N LEU A 26 -1.55 15.28 -19.32
CA LEU A 26 -2.58 14.27 -19.19
C LEU A 26 -2.12 13.10 -18.32
N GLU A 27 -0.88 12.60 -18.49
CA GLU A 27 -0.28 11.57 -17.63
C GLU A 27 -0.07 12.09 -16.19
N GLN A 28 0.29 13.37 -16.02
CA GLN A 28 0.33 14.03 -14.73
C GLN A 28 -1.06 14.26 -14.15
N SER A 29 -2.06 14.64 -14.95
CA SER A 29 -3.44 14.79 -14.46
C SER A 29 -4.14 13.45 -14.21
N LEU A 30 -3.71 12.36 -14.85
CA LEU A 30 -4.15 10.99 -14.52
C LEU A 30 -3.44 10.46 -13.27
N SER A 31 -2.20 10.89 -13.02
CA SER A 31 -1.49 10.65 -11.75
C SER A 31 -1.93 11.61 -10.63
N GLU A 32 -2.66 12.68 -10.97
CA GLU A 32 -3.21 13.72 -10.08
C GLU A 32 -4.75 13.72 -10.11
N GLU A 33 -5.42 12.62 -10.46
CA GLU A 33 -6.65 12.29 -9.73
C GLU A 33 -6.17 12.12 -8.29
N SER A 34 -6.57 13.02 -7.39
CA SER A 34 -6.05 13.12 -6.01
C SER A 34 -6.54 11.94 -5.16
N GLY A 35 -6.22 10.73 -5.59
CA GLY A 35 -6.43 9.47 -4.90
C GLY A 35 -5.50 9.41 -3.71
N PHE A 36 -6.03 8.87 -2.63
CA PHE A 36 -5.29 8.54 -1.43
C PHE A 36 -4.01 7.77 -1.79
N ASP A 37 -2.87 8.12 -1.15
CA ASP A 37 -1.59 7.42 -1.39
C ASP A 37 -1.57 6.19 -0.48
N ASP A 38 -2.05 5.08 -1.03
CA ASP A 38 -2.26 3.81 -0.31
C ASP A 38 -0.94 3.30 0.31
N LEU A 39 0.16 3.40 -0.44
CA LEU A 39 1.50 3.04 0.03
C LEU A 39 1.93 3.93 1.22
N ALA A 40 1.75 5.24 1.14
CA ALA A 40 2.07 6.14 2.24
C ALA A 40 1.18 5.86 3.47
N ALA A 41 -0.08 5.52 3.28
CA ALA A 41 -1.00 5.15 4.36
C ALA A 41 -0.56 3.85 5.05
N LEU A 42 -0.22 2.81 4.28
CA LEU A 42 0.29 1.55 4.82
C LEU A 42 1.63 1.71 5.51
N GLN A 43 2.54 2.52 4.96
CA GLN A 43 3.81 2.87 5.62
C GLN A 43 3.59 3.62 6.94
N ALA A 44 2.54 4.43 7.05
CA ALA A 44 2.16 5.09 8.29
C ALA A 44 1.48 4.14 9.29
N LEU A 45 0.77 3.11 8.81
CA LEU A 45 0.11 2.09 9.63
C LEU A 45 1.11 1.08 10.22
N ALA A 46 2.13 0.69 9.45
CA ALA A 46 3.16 -0.28 9.85
C ALA A 46 3.79 0.00 11.24
N PRO A 47 4.24 1.23 11.60
CA PRO A 47 4.75 1.50 12.94
C PRO A 47 3.68 1.39 14.03
N ILE A 48 2.40 1.69 13.72
CA ILE A 48 1.28 1.57 14.67
C ILE A 48 1.00 0.09 14.96
N LEU A 49 1.00 -0.75 13.91
CA LEU A 49 0.89 -2.21 14.05
C LEU A 49 2.00 -2.76 14.95
N ALA A 50 3.25 -2.37 14.71
CA ALA A 50 4.40 -2.81 15.51
C ALA A 50 4.34 -2.33 16.97
N GLU A 51 3.81 -1.13 17.22
CA GLU A 51 3.68 -0.59 18.57
C GLU A 51 2.53 -1.25 19.36
N LYS A 52 1.36 -1.40 18.73
CA LYS A 52 0.13 -1.88 19.39
C LYS A 52 0.04 -3.40 19.43
N ILE A 53 0.53 -4.09 18.41
CA ILE A 53 0.50 -5.56 18.30
C ILE A 53 1.91 -6.10 18.54
N GLN A 54 2.36 -6.03 19.79
CA GLN A 54 3.62 -6.63 20.22
C GLN A 54 3.48 -8.15 20.34
N SER A 55 3.58 -8.85 19.21
CA SER A 55 3.53 -10.31 19.15
C SER A 55 4.85 -10.89 18.68
N ARG A 56 5.28 -12.00 19.31
CA ARG A 56 6.38 -12.83 18.79
C ARG A 56 5.92 -13.84 17.74
N ARG A 57 4.60 -13.96 17.56
CA ARG A 57 3.96 -14.96 16.69
C ARG A 57 3.42 -14.34 15.40
N LEU A 58 3.25 -13.02 15.36
CA LEU A 58 2.81 -12.31 14.17
C LEU A 58 3.98 -11.51 13.58
N ALA A 59 4.05 -11.51 12.26
CA ALA A 59 4.85 -10.56 11.51
C ALA A 59 3.95 -9.79 10.55
N PHE A 60 4.25 -8.52 10.37
CA PHE A 60 3.59 -7.63 9.42
C PHE A 60 4.64 -7.25 8.38
N ALA A 61 4.43 -7.65 7.13
CA ALA A 61 5.37 -7.41 6.05
C ALA A 61 4.68 -6.62 4.94
N LEU A 62 5.24 -5.46 4.57
CA LEU A 62 4.77 -4.71 3.42
C LEU A 62 5.13 -5.47 2.14
N SER A 63 4.12 -5.87 1.39
CA SER A 63 4.23 -6.39 0.04
C SER A 63 4.11 -5.22 -0.93
N ASP A 64 5.13 -5.04 -1.75
CA ASP A 64 5.22 -4.03 -2.80
C ASP A 64 5.67 -4.75 -4.09
N ASP A 65 4.92 -5.79 -4.46
CA ASP A 65 5.17 -6.54 -5.69
C ASP A 65 4.59 -5.72 -6.86
N ASP A 66 5.41 -5.40 -7.87
CA ASP A 66 5.06 -4.50 -8.99
C ASP A 66 3.79 -4.92 -9.78
N ASP A 67 3.30 -6.15 -9.58
CA ASP A 67 2.11 -6.73 -10.22
C ASP A 67 0.88 -6.86 -9.29
N GLU A 68 1.00 -6.59 -7.98
CA GLU A 68 -0.05 -6.73 -6.96
C GLU A 68 -0.31 -5.40 -6.23
N GLU A 69 -1.54 -5.19 -5.72
CA GLU A 69 -1.87 -3.99 -4.95
C GLU A 69 -1.04 -3.93 -3.65
N THR A 70 -0.46 -2.76 -3.37
CA THR A 70 0.36 -2.54 -2.17
C THR A 70 -0.44 -2.94 -0.93
N SER A 71 0.11 -3.84 -0.13
CA SER A 71 -0.57 -4.38 1.04
C SER A 71 0.40 -4.78 2.14
N ILE A 72 -0.09 -4.99 3.35
CA ILE A 72 0.67 -5.56 4.46
C ILE A 72 0.16 -6.97 4.71
N VAL A 73 1.02 -7.96 4.51
CA VAL A 73 0.75 -9.36 4.83
C VAL A 73 0.81 -9.56 6.33
N VAL A 74 -0.21 -10.22 6.89
CA VAL A 74 -0.27 -10.65 8.29
C VAL A 74 0.14 -12.13 8.35
N LEU A 75 1.38 -12.39 8.80
CA LEU A 75 1.95 -13.74 8.84
C LEU A 75 1.97 -14.30 10.26
N HIS A 76 1.50 -15.53 10.43
CA HIS A 76 1.74 -16.32 11.64
C HIS A 76 3.10 -17.03 11.55
N VAL A 77 4.12 -16.43 12.16
CA VAL A 77 5.53 -16.85 12.11
C VAL A 77 5.76 -18.33 12.50
N PRO A 78 5.10 -18.92 13.52
CA PRO A 78 5.34 -20.30 13.91
C PRO A 78 4.92 -21.34 12.87
N SER A 79 3.88 -21.06 12.08
CA SER A 79 3.36 -22.00 11.06
C SER A 79 3.65 -21.54 9.64
N ASP A 80 4.26 -20.37 9.45
CA ASP A 80 4.49 -19.75 8.14
C ASP A 80 3.19 -19.58 7.35
N GLU A 81 2.10 -19.26 8.05
CA GLU A 81 0.75 -19.18 7.47
C GLU A 81 0.31 -17.72 7.35
N GLU A 82 -0.14 -17.33 6.15
CA GLU A 82 -0.66 -16.00 5.86
C GLU A 82 -2.11 -15.90 6.34
N LEU A 83 -2.34 -15.14 7.40
CA LEU A 83 -3.66 -14.98 8.00
C LEU A 83 -4.56 -14.05 7.19
N GLY A 84 -3.97 -13.10 6.46
CA GLY A 84 -4.68 -12.12 5.64
C GLY A 84 -3.78 -10.97 5.22
N PHE A 85 -4.40 -9.98 4.58
CA PHE A 85 -3.75 -8.81 4.01
C PHE A 85 -4.43 -7.54 4.51
N ILE A 86 -3.66 -6.47 4.62
CA ILE A 86 -4.14 -5.14 4.94
C ILE A 86 -3.83 -4.24 3.76
N PHE A 87 -4.83 -3.64 3.16
CA PHE A 87 -4.65 -2.61 2.13
C PHE A 87 -5.33 -1.33 2.57
N ALA A 88 -4.99 -0.24 1.91
CA ALA A 88 -5.57 1.05 2.17
C ALA A 88 -6.23 1.50 0.86
N GLU A 89 -7.48 1.96 0.93
CA GLU A 89 -8.27 2.32 -0.24
C GLU A 89 -9.20 3.47 0.14
N GLU A 90 -9.28 4.51 -0.69
CA GLU A 90 -10.20 5.65 -0.51
C GLU A 90 -10.15 6.34 0.87
N GLY A 91 -9.02 6.25 1.59
CA GLY A 91 -8.87 6.82 2.94
C GLY A 91 -9.24 5.87 4.09
N GLU A 92 -9.61 4.63 3.77
CA GLU A 92 -9.95 3.59 4.72
C GLU A 92 -8.88 2.49 4.73
N TYR A 93 -8.78 1.79 5.86
CA TYR A 93 -7.93 0.60 6.00
C TYR A 93 -8.82 -0.63 5.98
N VAL A 94 -8.49 -1.57 5.11
CA VAL A 94 -9.22 -2.82 4.93
C VAL A 94 -8.33 -3.97 5.36
N PHE A 95 -8.90 -4.87 6.16
CA PHE A 95 -8.33 -6.19 6.43
C PHE A 95 -9.15 -7.23 5.70
N GLU A 96 -8.48 -8.01 4.85
CA GLU A 96 -9.04 -9.17 4.16
C GLU A 96 -8.36 -10.43 4.69
N SER A 97 -9.16 -11.37 5.17
CA SER A 97 -8.70 -12.62 5.74
C SER A 97 -8.48 -13.68 4.66
N ASN A 98 -7.38 -14.42 4.72
CA ASN A 98 -7.24 -15.67 3.95
C ASN A 98 -7.99 -16.84 4.59
N LEU A 99 -8.52 -16.62 5.80
CA LEU A 99 -9.05 -17.63 6.69
C LEU A 99 -10.44 -17.18 7.17
N ASP A 100 -11.39 -17.00 6.24
CA ASP A 100 -12.77 -16.52 6.48
C ASP A 100 -13.53 -17.31 7.56
N ALA A 101 -13.12 -18.56 7.79
CA ALA A 101 -13.72 -19.40 8.84
C ALA A 101 -13.34 -18.96 10.26
N TYR A 102 -12.32 -18.11 10.40
CA TYR A 102 -11.69 -17.75 11.67
C TYR A 102 -11.60 -16.24 11.88
N PHE A 103 -11.39 -15.45 10.82
CA PHE A 103 -11.33 -14.00 10.91
C PHE A 103 -12.30 -13.37 9.91
N ASP A 104 -13.10 -12.43 10.39
CA ASP A 104 -13.99 -11.64 9.55
C ASP A 104 -13.20 -10.50 8.87
N ASP A 105 -13.51 -10.23 7.61
CA ASP A 105 -13.04 -9.03 6.91
C ASP A 105 -13.65 -7.78 7.54
N PHE A 106 -12.89 -6.69 7.52
CA PHE A 106 -13.43 -5.42 7.99
C PHE A 106 -12.68 -4.21 7.43
N VAL A 107 -13.38 -3.08 7.46
CA VAL A 107 -12.86 -1.75 7.12
C VAL A 107 -12.97 -0.82 8.32
N ASP A 108 -12.00 0.08 8.49
CA ASP A 108 -12.06 1.21 9.43
C ASP A 108 -11.29 2.41 8.86
N ASP A 109 -11.83 3.61 9.04
CA ASP A 109 -11.24 4.88 8.56
C ASP A 109 -10.18 5.44 9.52
N ASP A 110 -10.19 5.00 10.79
CA ASP A 110 -9.21 5.43 11.79
C ASP A 110 -8.10 4.37 11.98
N PRO A 111 -6.81 4.73 11.81
CA PRO A 111 -5.72 3.77 11.88
C PRO A 111 -5.54 3.16 13.27
N LEU A 112 -5.90 3.87 14.36
CA LEU A 112 -5.78 3.32 15.70
C LEU A 112 -6.89 2.31 15.98
N ARG A 113 -8.13 2.65 15.63
CA ARG A 113 -9.29 1.77 15.75
C ARG A 113 -9.14 0.54 14.86
N PHE A 114 -8.64 0.71 13.63
CA PHE A 114 -8.31 -0.38 12.74
C PHE A 114 -7.38 -1.39 13.42
N VAL A 115 -6.26 -0.91 13.97
CA VAL A 115 -5.26 -1.78 14.62
C VAL A 115 -5.79 -2.42 15.90
N GLU A 116 -6.60 -1.71 16.69
CA GLU A 116 -7.27 -2.28 17.87
C GLU A 116 -8.24 -3.40 17.48
N ARG A 117 -9.02 -3.19 16.44
CA ARG A 117 -9.96 -4.20 15.92
C ARG A 117 -9.23 -5.39 15.30
N LEU A 118 -8.16 -5.15 14.55
CA LEU A 118 -7.29 -6.19 14.02
C LEU A 118 -6.72 -7.06 15.13
N TYR A 119 -6.22 -6.44 16.21
CA TYR A 119 -5.70 -7.15 17.36
C TYR A 119 -6.76 -8.06 18.00
N GLU A 120 -7.97 -7.55 18.23
CA GLU A 120 -9.05 -8.34 18.84
C GLU A 120 -9.52 -9.47 17.91
N ASN A 121 -9.60 -9.22 16.60
CA ASN A 121 -9.93 -10.21 15.58
C ASN A 121 -8.91 -11.35 15.57
N LEU A 122 -7.61 -11.02 15.46
CA LEU A 122 -6.54 -12.00 15.46
C LEU A 122 -6.43 -12.75 16.79
N ARG A 123 -6.56 -12.05 17.93
CA ARG A 123 -6.39 -12.64 19.27
C ARG A 123 -7.45 -13.69 19.60
N ALA A 124 -8.69 -13.50 19.17
CA ALA A 124 -9.78 -14.44 19.46
C ALA A 124 -9.47 -15.85 18.95
N ASP A 125 -8.83 -15.92 17.79
CA ASP A 125 -8.59 -17.16 17.07
C ASP A 125 -7.11 -17.60 17.05
N LEU A 126 -6.16 -16.73 17.39
CA LEU A 126 -4.74 -17.05 17.61
C LEU A 126 -4.52 -18.19 18.63
N ALA A 127 -5.42 -18.33 19.61
CA ALA A 127 -5.38 -19.45 20.56
C ALA A 127 -5.68 -20.81 19.91
N LYS A 128 -6.35 -20.84 18.74
CA LYS A 128 -6.62 -22.08 17.97
C LYS A 128 -5.46 -22.48 17.07
N TYR A 129 -4.65 -21.53 16.63
CA TYR A 129 -3.37 -21.80 15.97
C TYR A 129 -2.29 -22.32 16.95
N GLU A 130 -2.58 -22.37 18.26
CA GLU A 130 -1.94 -23.31 19.18
C GLU A 130 -2.44 -24.74 18.91
N VAL A 131 -2.11 -25.28 17.74
CA VAL A 131 -2.14 -26.73 17.56
C VAL A 131 -0.88 -27.28 18.25
N GLU A 132 -0.87 -27.24 19.58
CA GLU A 132 -0.18 -28.28 20.33
C GLU A 132 -0.91 -29.60 20.02
N ASN A 133 -0.61 -30.21 18.87
CA ASN A 133 -0.66 -31.66 18.80
C ASN A 133 0.46 -32.15 19.72
N LYS A 134 0.12 -32.24 21.01
CA LYS A 134 0.81 -33.10 21.95
C LYS A 134 0.99 -34.44 21.27
N SER A 135 2.25 -34.83 21.17
CA SER A 135 2.70 -36.17 20.79
C SER A 135 1.94 -37.28 21.54
#